data_AF-A0A8T9T6L2-F1
#
_entry.id   AF-A0A8T9T6L2-F1
#
_cell.length_a   1.000
_cell.length_b   1.000
_cell.length_c   1.000
_cell.angle_alpha   90.00
_cell.angle_beta   90.00
_cell.angle_gamma   90.00
#
_symmetry.space_group_name_H-M   'P 1'
#
loop_
_entity.id
_entity.type
_entity.pdbx_description
1 polymer ?
#
loop_
_entity_poly.entity_id
_entity_poly.type
_entity_poly.pdbx_seq_one_letter_code
_entity_poly.pdbx_strand_id
1 'polypeptide(L)'
;MAPDTYQLVVSSEGYANSTQTITLGNNPTMTANVQLRQDLIGLKEVVVTGNSVATSKQQLGNAISTVGSRELTAGAPTQIDQALQGKISGAQISQNSGNPAGGISVRLRGTSTIVGSSEPLYLVDTVIINNDSPELLDLGGYAQNRLADINPNDIERIEVIKGAAAAAIYSSRAANGVVQIFTKRGKEGKPSVTVSSEFIVSKLRNKLDYNQYPLRFANTTATDLTQVPAERYDY
;
A
#
# COMPACT_ATOMS: atom_id res chain seq x y z
N MET A 1 -22.28 31.46 -17.44
CA MET A 1 -22.59 31.78 -16.03
C MET A 1 -23.20 33.17 -15.99
N ALA A 2 -24.16 33.41 -15.10
CA ALA A 2 -24.71 34.75 -14.92
C ALA A 2 -23.65 35.67 -14.31
N PRO A 3 -23.72 37.00 -14.52
CA PRO A 3 -22.82 37.94 -13.87
C PRO A 3 -23.03 37.88 -12.36
N ASP A 4 -22.10 37.26 -11.65
CA ASP A 4 -22.15 37.09 -10.20
C ASP A 4 -20.73 36.92 -9.64
N THR A 5 -20.62 37.02 -8.32
CA THR A 5 -19.37 36.83 -7.59
C THR A 5 -19.18 35.36 -7.26
N TYR A 6 -18.17 34.74 -7.85
CA TYR A 6 -17.82 33.34 -7.63
C TYR A 6 -16.56 33.26 -6.76
N GLN A 7 -16.50 32.26 -5.87
CA GLN A 7 -15.27 31.93 -5.15
C GLN A 7 -14.49 30.89 -5.95
N LEU A 8 -13.28 31.26 -6.37
CA LEU A 8 -12.32 30.33 -6.93
C LEU A 8 -11.42 29.82 -5.81
N VAL A 9 -11.46 28.51 -5.55
CA VAL A 9 -10.54 27.85 -4.62
C VAL A 9 -9.54 27.04 -5.44
N VAL A 10 -8.27 27.39 -5.35
CA VAL A 10 -7.18 26.68 -6.03
C VAL A 10 -6.36 25.92 -4.99
N SER A 11 -6.10 24.64 -5.26
CA SER A 11 -5.32 23.74 -4.39
C SER A 11 -4.30 22.96 -5.21
N SER A 12 -3.12 22.71 -4.64
CA SER A 12 -2.03 21.92 -5.23
C SER A 12 -1.21 21.26 -4.12
N GLU A 13 -0.70 20.06 -4.36
CA GLU A 13 0.11 19.31 -3.38
C GLU A 13 1.38 20.09 -3.00
N GLY A 14 1.62 20.25 -1.69
CA GLY A 14 2.75 21.03 -1.15
C GLY A 14 2.55 22.55 -1.11
N TYR A 15 1.36 23.05 -1.46
CA TYR A 15 1.01 24.47 -1.43
C TYR A 15 -0.27 24.74 -0.64
N ALA A 16 -0.36 25.90 0.00
CA ALA A 16 -1.54 26.32 0.76
C ALA A 16 -2.69 26.70 -0.19
N ASN A 17 -3.92 26.27 0.14
CA ASN A 17 -5.12 26.65 -0.61
C ASN A 17 -5.25 28.17 -0.68
N SER A 18 -5.43 28.70 -1.88
CA SER A 18 -5.71 30.11 -2.12
C SER A 18 -7.14 30.28 -2.59
N THR A 19 -7.91 31.06 -1.84
CA THR A 19 -9.26 31.45 -2.23
C THR A 19 -9.21 32.85 -2.80
N GLN A 20 -9.67 33.00 -4.04
CA GLN A 20 -9.78 34.29 -4.71
C GLN A 20 -11.21 34.52 -5.15
N THR A 21 -11.78 35.65 -4.76
CA THR A 21 -13.11 36.04 -5.21
C THR A 21 -13.00 36.64 -6.61
N ILE A 22 -13.75 36.09 -7.55
CA ILE A 22 -13.80 36.55 -8.94
C ILE A 22 -15.21 37.04 -9.25
N THR A 23 -15.32 38.29 -9.69
CA THR A 23 -16.59 38.86 -10.15
C THR A 23 -16.64 38.75 -11.67
N LEU A 24 -17.50 37.87 -12.19
CA LEU A 24 -17.71 37.74 -13.62
C LEU A 24 -18.66 38.84 -14.10
N GLY A 25 -18.18 39.72 -14.96
CA GLY A 25 -19.00 40.71 -15.68
C GLY A 25 -19.63 40.13 -16.96
N ASN A 26 -20.03 40.99 -17.90
CA ASN A 26 -20.61 40.57 -19.19
C ASN A 26 -19.59 39.98 -20.20
N ASN A 27 -18.30 39.93 -19.86
CA ASN A 27 -17.29 39.34 -20.73
C ASN A 27 -17.22 37.81 -20.54
N PRO A 28 -17.17 37.03 -21.62
CA PRO A 28 -17.25 35.57 -21.56
C PRO A 28 -15.96 34.88 -21.07
N THR A 29 -14.84 35.61 -20.96
CA THR A 29 -13.54 35.06 -20.53
C THR A 29 -12.83 36.01 -19.57
N MET A 30 -12.29 35.46 -18.48
CA MET A 30 -11.49 36.18 -17.50
C MET A 30 -10.29 35.33 -17.08
N THR A 31 -9.09 35.92 -17.09
CA THR A 31 -7.84 35.25 -16.71
C THR A 31 -7.38 35.75 -15.36
N ALA A 32 -7.24 34.85 -14.37
CA ALA A 32 -6.71 35.17 -13.05
C ALA A 32 -5.40 34.42 -12.80
N ASN A 33 -4.32 35.15 -12.51
CA ASN A 33 -3.03 34.56 -12.15
C ASN A 33 -2.94 34.39 -10.63
N VAL A 34 -2.97 33.15 -10.15
CA VAL A 34 -2.89 32.82 -8.72
C VAL A 34 -1.50 32.29 -8.38
N GLN A 35 -0.78 32.98 -7.49
CA GLN A 35 0.46 32.47 -6.91
C GLN A 35 0.16 31.73 -5.62
N LEU A 36 0.44 30.43 -5.60
CA LEU A 36 0.29 29.60 -4.41
C LEU A 36 1.54 29.72 -3.51
N ARG A 37 1.34 29.88 -2.21
CA ARG A 37 2.42 29.87 -1.21
C ARG A 37 2.74 28.43 -0.82
N GLN A 38 4.01 28.09 -0.76
CA GLN A 38 4.48 26.76 -0.36
C GLN A 38 4.10 26.51 1.10
N ASP A 39 3.39 25.42 1.37
CA ASP A 39 2.94 25.07 2.72
C ASP A 39 3.94 24.07 3.33
N LEU A 40 4.84 24.58 4.18
CA LEU A 40 5.89 23.80 4.83
C LEU A 40 5.35 22.93 5.96
N ILE A 41 4.11 23.15 6.39
CA ILE A 41 3.45 22.40 7.46
C ILE A 41 2.25 21.74 6.81
N GLY A 42 2.39 20.51 6.32
CA GLY A 42 1.39 19.77 5.51
C GLY A 42 0.02 19.58 6.19
N LEU A 43 -0.73 20.66 6.42
CA LEU A 43 -1.87 20.69 7.32
C LEU A 43 -3.18 20.33 6.63
N LYS A 44 -3.24 20.32 5.30
CA LYS A 44 -4.49 20.09 4.56
C LYS A 44 -4.38 18.89 3.63
N GLU A 45 -3.96 17.77 4.21
CA GLU A 45 -4.13 16.48 3.54
C GLU A 45 -5.63 16.18 3.41
N VAL A 46 -6.07 15.95 2.17
CA VAL A 46 -7.44 15.60 1.83
C VAL A 46 -7.48 14.10 1.59
N VAL A 47 -8.43 13.42 2.23
CA VAL A 47 -8.61 11.96 2.16
C VAL A 47 -10.01 11.63 1.67
N VAL A 48 -10.18 10.49 0.99
CA VAL A 48 -11.46 10.08 0.39
C VAL A 48 -11.98 8.85 1.11
N THR A 49 -12.62 9.07 2.25
CA THR A 49 -13.23 8.02 3.07
C THR A 49 -14.69 7.79 2.68
N GLY A 50 -15.01 6.63 2.09
CA GLY A 50 -16.36 6.06 1.95
C GLY A 50 -17.36 6.77 1.04
N ASN A 51 -17.37 8.10 1.02
CA ASN A 51 -18.17 8.93 0.14
C ASN A 51 -17.24 9.60 -0.87
N SER A 52 -17.70 9.76 -2.13
CA SER A 52 -16.91 10.27 -3.27
C SER A 52 -16.35 11.70 -3.11
N VAL A 53 -16.56 12.35 -1.97
CA VAL A 53 -16.12 13.73 -1.71
C VAL A 53 -14.87 13.72 -0.86
N ALA A 54 -13.81 14.33 -1.39
CA ALA A 54 -12.54 14.51 -0.71
C ALA A 54 -12.74 15.37 0.56
N THR A 55 -12.44 14.80 1.73
CA THR A 55 -12.67 15.40 3.05
C THR A 55 -11.34 15.71 3.74
N SER A 56 -11.25 16.82 4.47
CA SER A 56 -10.01 17.14 5.18
C SER A 56 -9.75 16.12 6.29
N LYS A 57 -8.51 15.65 6.41
CA LYS A 57 -8.06 14.77 7.50
C LYS A 57 -8.39 15.33 8.89
N GLN A 58 -8.40 16.66 9.04
CA GLN A 58 -8.71 17.34 10.30
C GLN A 58 -10.19 17.25 10.71
N GLN A 59 -11.09 17.02 9.75
CA GLN A 59 -12.53 16.92 9.97
C GLN A 59 -12.96 15.50 10.37
N LEU A 60 -12.06 14.52 10.27
CA LEU A 60 -12.35 13.12 10.52
C LEU A 60 -11.98 12.77 11.96
N GLY A 61 -12.97 12.28 12.73
CA GLY A 61 -12.75 11.81 14.11
C GLY A 61 -11.94 10.52 14.23
N ASN A 62 -11.55 9.92 13.11
CA ASN A 62 -10.82 8.66 13.02
C ASN A 62 -9.37 8.89 12.57
N ALA A 63 -8.44 8.11 13.13
CA ALA A 63 -7.04 8.16 12.73
C ALA A 63 -6.84 7.50 11.37
N ILE A 64 -6.68 8.31 10.33
CA ILE A 64 -6.32 7.89 8.97
C ILE A 64 -4.84 8.18 8.74
N SER A 65 -4.11 7.18 8.25
CA SER A 65 -2.74 7.36 7.79
C SER A 65 -2.74 7.41 6.28
N THR A 66 -1.99 8.34 5.70
CA THR A 66 -1.87 8.49 4.26
C THR A 66 -0.40 8.39 3.90
N VAL A 67 -0.10 7.68 2.81
CA VAL A 67 1.25 7.51 2.27
C VAL A 67 1.22 7.92 0.81
N GLY A 68 1.98 8.96 0.46
CA GLY A 68 2.04 9.49 -0.90
C GLY A 68 2.96 8.69 -1.83
N SER A 69 2.79 8.84 -3.14
CA SER A 69 3.59 8.16 -4.17
C SER A 69 5.11 8.26 -3.96
N ARG A 70 5.63 9.43 -3.57
CA ARG A 70 7.07 9.63 -3.30
C ARG A 70 7.58 8.74 -2.17
N GLU A 71 6.77 8.56 -1.14
CA GLU A 71 7.11 7.67 -0.04
C GLU A 71 7.00 6.23 -0.50
N LEU A 72 5.98 5.86 -1.27
CA LEU A 72 5.79 4.50 -1.78
C LEU A 72 6.94 4.02 -2.67
N THR A 73 7.51 4.89 -3.51
CA THR A 73 8.64 4.52 -4.37
C THR A 73 10.00 4.64 -3.67
N ALA A 74 10.06 5.22 -2.47
CA ALA A 74 11.29 5.31 -1.69
C ALA A 74 11.77 3.91 -1.27
N GLY A 75 12.98 3.55 -1.69
CA GLY A 75 13.60 2.26 -1.38
C GLY A 75 13.31 1.14 -2.38
N ALA A 76 12.73 1.46 -3.54
CA ALA A 76 12.48 0.52 -4.64
C ALA A 76 11.79 -0.80 -4.21
N PRO A 77 10.63 -0.71 -3.54
CA PRO A 77 9.91 -1.90 -3.14
C PRO A 77 9.39 -2.66 -4.37
N THR A 78 9.45 -3.98 -4.34
CA THR A 78 8.92 -4.82 -5.43
C THR A 78 7.40 -4.97 -5.37
N GLN A 79 6.79 -4.63 -4.23
CA GLN A 79 5.35 -4.78 -3.96
C GLN A 79 4.84 -3.71 -2.98
N ILE A 80 3.53 -3.43 -3.04
CA ILE A 80 2.90 -2.29 -2.34
C ILE A 80 2.97 -2.39 -0.81
N ASP A 81 2.70 -3.56 -0.26
CA ASP A 81 2.75 -3.82 1.17
C ASP A 81 4.17 -3.66 1.76
N GLN A 82 5.20 -4.09 1.03
CA GLN A 82 6.58 -3.77 1.38
C GLN A 82 6.82 -2.26 1.38
N ALA A 83 6.26 -1.55 0.40
CA ALA A 83 6.34 -0.09 0.34
C ALA A 83 5.71 0.58 1.57
N LEU A 84 4.74 -0.03 2.23
CA LEU A 84 4.09 0.50 3.43
C LEU A 84 4.86 0.23 4.73
N GLN A 85 5.86 -0.64 4.69
CA GLN A 85 6.62 -1.04 5.87
C GLN A 85 7.28 0.16 6.55
N GLY A 86 6.97 0.35 7.84
CA GLY A 86 7.50 1.46 8.64
C GLY A 86 6.89 2.84 8.33
N LYS A 87 5.98 2.96 7.35
CA LYS A 87 5.36 4.23 6.96
C LYS A 87 4.00 4.46 7.62
N ILE A 88 3.37 3.40 8.13
CA ILE A 88 2.09 3.48 8.83
C ILE A 88 2.30 3.17 10.33
N SER A 89 1.94 4.13 11.19
CA SER A 89 2.03 3.92 12.64
C SER A 89 1.05 2.83 13.12
N GLY A 90 1.53 1.89 13.92
CA GLY A 90 0.71 0.79 14.45
C GLY A 90 0.29 -0.25 13.41
N ALA A 91 0.87 -0.22 12.21
CA ALA A 91 0.81 -1.33 11.27
C ALA A 91 2.02 -2.25 11.51
N GLN A 92 1.76 -3.54 11.64
CA GLN A 92 2.78 -4.58 11.61
C GLN A 92 2.77 -5.22 10.23
N ILE A 93 3.88 -5.08 9.51
CA ILE A 93 4.05 -5.60 8.15
C ILE A 93 5.24 -6.55 8.19
N SER A 94 4.97 -7.84 7.98
CA SER A 94 5.97 -8.91 8.05
C SER A 94 6.02 -9.66 6.74
N GLN A 95 7.22 -9.75 6.14
CA GLN A 95 7.45 -10.58 4.98
C GLN A 95 7.51 -12.04 5.43
N ASN A 96 6.65 -12.90 4.87
CA ASN A 96 6.53 -14.29 5.31
C ASN A 96 7.53 -15.22 4.60
N SER A 97 8.15 -14.78 3.49
CA SER A 97 9.14 -15.55 2.73
C SER A 97 10.14 -14.67 1.99
N GLY A 98 11.28 -15.22 1.59
CA GLY A 98 12.26 -14.54 0.73
C GLY A 98 11.88 -14.45 -0.75
N ASN A 99 10.68 -14.93 -1.13
CA ASN A 99 10.20 -14.85 -2.50
C ASN A 99 9.83 -13.39 -2.85
N PRO A 100 10.32 -12.81 -3.97
CA PRO A 100 9.99 -11.45 -4.40
C PRO A 100 8.50 -11.16 -4.59
N ALA A 101 7.68 -12.19 -4.86
CA ALA A 101 6.22 -12.12 -4.97
C ALA A 101 5.51 -12.92 -3.85
N GLY A 102 6.24 -13.25 -2.79
CA GLY A 102 5.70 -14.00 -1.67
C GLY A 102 4.77 -13.17 -0.79
N GLY A 103 3.89 -13.86 -0.07
CA GLY A 103 2.99 -13.28 0.92
C GLY A 103 3.68 -12.35 1.92
N ILE A 104 3.12 -11.16 2.10
CA ILE A 104 3.41 -10.29 3.24
C ILE A 104 2.15 -10.22 4.09
N SER A 105 2.30 -10.47 5.38
CA SER A 105 1.22 -10.29 6.34
C SER A 105 1.17 -8.84 6.83
N VAL A 106 -0.01 -8.23 6.74
CA VAL A 106 -0.28 -6.88 7.24
C VAL A 106 -1.30 -6.95 8.36
N ARG A 107 -0.99 -6.34 9.50
CA ARG A 107 -1.88 -6.26 10.66
C ARG A 107 -1.99 -4.83 11.14
N LEU A 108 -3.19 -4.27 11.12
CA LEU A 108 -3.44 -2.91 11.60
C LEU A 108 -3.88 -2.98 13.07
N ARG A 109 -3.06 -2.43 13.98
CA ARG A 109 -3.23 -2.51 15.45
C ARG A 109 -3.14 -3.93 16.03
N GLY A 110 -2.33 -4.79 15.41
CA GLY A 110 -2.06 -6.14 15.90
C GLY A 110 -3.11 -7.17 15.49
N THR A 111 -3.07 -8.35 16.13
CA THR A 111 -3.99 -9.46 15.86
C THR A 111 -5.34 -9.23 16.53
N SER A 112 -6.41 -9.26 15.74
CA SER A 112 -7.80 -9.04 16.18
C SER A 112 -8.56 -10.35 16.42
N THR A 113 -8.09 -11.48 15.88
CA THR A 113 -8.72 -12.79 16.02
C THR A 113 -7.74 -13.86 16.50
N ILE A 114 -8.28 -14.83 17.24
CA ILE A 114 -7.56 -16.06 17.65
C ILE A 114 -7.63 -17.10 16.53
N VAL A 115 -8.72 -17.11 15.75
CA VAL A 115 -8.98 -18.06 14.68
C VAL A 115 -9.41 -17.29 13.43
N GLY A 116 -8.67 -17.45 12.32
CA GLY A 116 -8.93 -16.78 11.04
C GLY A 116 -7.90 -15.70 10.68
N SER A 117 -8.19 -14.94 9.62
CA SER A 117 -7.29 -13.88 9.12
C SER A 117 -7.49 -12.56 9.88
N SER A 118 -6.37 -11.93 10.27
CA SER A 118 -6.31 -10.56 10.80
C SER A 118 -5.86 -9.55 9.74
N GLU A 119 -5.92 -9.91 8.46
CA GLU A 119 -5.56 -8.99 7.37
C GLU A 119 -6.62 -7.89 7.20
N PRO A 120 -6.20 -6.67 6.80
CA PRO A 120 -7.12 -5.60 6.47
C PRO A 120 -7.79 -5.86 5.12
N LEU A 121 -8.90 -5.15 4.88
CA LEU A 121 -9.55 -5.14 3.58
C LEU A 121 -8.78 -4.22 2.62
N TYR A 122 -8.37 -4.74 1.46
CA TYR A 122 -7.71 -3.96 0.42
C TYR A 122 -8.72 -3.45 -0.62
N LEU A 123 -8.68 -2.17 -0.92
CA LEU A 123 -9.48 -1.55 -1.98
C LEU A 123 -8.54 -0.89 -2.99
N VAL A 124 -8.71 -1.15 -4.27
CA VAL A 124 -8.03 -0.43 -5.36
C VAL A 124 -9.10 0.33 -6.14
N ASP A 125 -9.02 1.66 -6.15
CA ASP A 125 -10.01 2.51 -6.85
C ASP A 125 -11.46 2.13 -6.55
N THR A 126 -11.77 1.84 -5.28
CA THR A 126 -13.09 1.39 -4.75
C THR A 126 -13.44 -0.09 -4.94
N VAL A 127 -12.65 -0.86 -5.69
CA VAL A 127 -12.87 -2.29 -5.88
C VAL A 127 -12.15 -3.08 -4.80
N ILE A 128 -12.86 -3.99 -4.14
CA ILE A 128 -12.27 -4.87 -3.14
C ILE A 128 -11.35 -5.89 -3.81
N ILE A 129 -10.09 -5.93 -3.39
CA ILE A 129 -9.15 -6.98 -3.75
C ILE A 129 -9.18 -8.03 -2.65
N ASN A 130 -9.53 -9.25 -3.04
CA ASN A 130 -9.37 -10.40 -2.17
C ASN A 130 -7.92 -10.87 -2.25
N ASN A 131 -7.16 -10.70 -1.17
CA ASN A 131 -5.79 -11.17 -1.02
C ASN A 131 -5.71 -12.48 -0.19
N ASP A 132 -6.83 -13.19 -0.04
CA ASP A 132 -6.85 -14.45 0.67
C ASP A 132 -5.98 -15.45 -0.09
N SER A 133 -4.94 -15.93 0.57
CA SER A 133 -4.16 -17.06 0.11
C SER A 133 -4.52 -18.26 0.96
N PRO A 134 -5.45 -19.13 0.52
CA PRO A 134 -5.56 -20.45 1.11
C PRO A 134 -4.26 -21.18 0.78
N GLU A 135 -3.33 -21.18 1.74
CA GLU A 135 -2.14 -22.01 1.68
C GLU A 135 -2.61 -23.45 1.36
N LEU A 136 -2.06 -24.03 0.30
CA LEU A 136 -2.08 -25.49 0.14
C LEU A 136 -1.12 -26.02 1.21
N LEU A 137 -1.61 -26.04 2.46
CA LEU A 137 -0.89 -26.29 3.72
C LEU A 137 -0.09 -27.60 3.76
N ASP A 138 -0.23 -28.46 2.75
CA ASP A 138 0.36 -29.80 2.72
C ASP A 138 1.31 -30.06 1.53
N LEU A 139 1.50 -29.08 0.63
CA LEU A 139 2.30 -29.27 -0.61
C LEU A 139 3.48 -28.31 -0.76
N GLY A 140 3.82 -27.55 0.28
CA GLY A 140 4.89 -26.53 0.19
C GLY A 140 4.53 -25.34 -0.71
N GLY A 141 3.23 -25.07 -0.87
CA GLY A 141 2.75 -23.91 -1.63
C GLY A 141 3.08 -22.59 -0.93
N TYR A 142 3.52 -21.59 -1.69
CA TYR A 142 3.78 -20.26 -1.17
C TYR A 142 2.47 -19.50 -0.98
N ALA A 143 2.34 -18.78 0.14
CA ALA A 143 1.29 -17.78 0.30
C ALA A 143 1.41 -16.76 -0.84
N GLN A 144 0.34 -16.62 -1.62
CA GLN A 144 0.28 -15.74 -2.78
C GLN A 144 -0.14 -14.34 -2.37
N ASN A 145 0.54 -13.34 -2.91
CA ASN A 145 0.20 -11.94 -2.70
C ASN A 145 -0.28 -11.30 -4.00
N ARG A 146 -1.55 -10.95 -4.08
CA ARG A 146 -2.13 -10.26 -5.25
C ARG A 146 -1.80 -8.77 -5.28
N LEU A 147 -1.29 -8.21 -4.19
CA LEU A 147 -0.75 -6.85 -4.18
C LEU A 147 0.61 -6.75 -4.89
N ALA A 148 1.29 -7.88 -5.12
CA ALA A 148 2.51 -7.92 -5.92
C ALA A 148 2.24 -7.69 -7.42
N ASP A 149 1.00 -7.93 -7.88
CA ASP A 149 0.60 -7.68 -9.28
C ASP A 149 0.43 -6.18 -9.58
N ILE A 150 0.40 -5.33 -8.55
CA ILE A 150 0.18 -3.89 -8.70
C ILE A 150 1.51 -3.17 -8.57
N ASN A 151 1.89 -2.45 -9.62
CA ASN A 151 3.11 -1.66 -9.64
C ASN A 151 2.99 -0.45 -8.69
N PRO A 152 3.90 -0.28 -7.70
CA PRO A 152 3.90 0.88 -6.82
C PRO A 152 4.00 2.23 -7.56
N ASN A 153 4.59 2.24 -8.76
CA ASN A 153 4.72 3.45 -9.58
C ASN A 153 3.38 3.95 -10.14
N ASP A 154 2.36 3.09 -10.22
CA ASP A 154 1.03 3.46 -10.70
C ASP A 154 0.16 4.03 -9.57
N ILE A 155 0.65 4.01 -8.33
CA ILE A 155 -0.08 4.49 -7.16
C ILE A 155 0.16 5.99 -6.95
N GLU A 156 -0.94 6.74 -6.78
CA GLU A 156 -0.89 8.16 -6.40
C GLU A 156 -0.70 8.28 -4.89
N ARG A 157 -1.54 7.58 -4.11
CA ARG A 157 -1.48 7.53 -2.65
C ARG A 157 -2.20 6.31 -2.09
N ILE A 158 -1.88 5.98 -0.86
CA ILE A 158 -2.57 4.96 -0.06
C ILE A 158 -3.13 5.59 1.20
N GLU A 159 -4.39 5.34 1.47
CA GLU A 159 -5.08 5.76 2.69
C GLU A 159 -5.41 4.53 3.54
N VAL A 160 -5.04 4.57 4.81
CA VAL A 160 -5.21 3.46 5.75
C VAL A 160 -6.08 3.89 6.91
N ILE A 161 -7.21 3.22 7.04
CA ILE A 161 -8.18 3.42 8.11
C ILE A 161 -7.99 2.27 9.11
N LYS A 162 -7.61 2.61 10.34
CA LYS A 162 -7.16 1.62 11.32
C LYS A 162 -8.32 1.08 12.17
N GLY A 163 -8.40 -0.26 12.26
CA GLY A 163 -9.30 -0.99 13.17
C GLY A 163 -10.79 -0.77 12.87
N ALA A 164 -11.62 -0.91 13.91
CA ALA A 164 -13.09 -0.96 13.80
C ALA A 164 -13.74 0.32 13.22
N ALA A 165 -13.03 1.45 13.23
CA ALA A 165 -13.51 2.69 12.60
C ALA A 165 -13.75 2.53 11.09
N ALA A 166 -13.00 1.64 10.42
CA ALA A 166 -13.20 1.35 9.01
C ALA A 166 -14.49 0.55 8.75
N ALA A 167 -14.89 -0.33 9.69
CA ALA A 167 -16.10 -1.13 9.55
C ALA A 167 -17.37 -0.29 9.52
N ALA A 168 -17.37 0.86 10.21
CA ALA A 168 -18.48 1.81 10.15
C ALA A 168 -18.70 2.37 8.73
N ILE A 169 -17.67 2.37 7.89
CA ILE A 169 -17.71 2.92 6.53
C ILE A 169 -17.83 1.80 5.48
N TYR A 170 -17.10 0.71 5.65
CA TYR A 170 -16.92 -0.35 4.64
C TYR A 170 -17.51 -1.72 5.03
N SER A 171 -18.38 -1.77 6.05
CA SER A 171 -19.05 -2.97 6.56
C SER A 171 -18.16 -3.91 7.38
N SER A 172 -18.71 -5.04 7.83
CA SER A 172 -18.09 -6.01 8.74
C SER A 172 -16.74 -6.56 8.25
N ARG A 173 -16.54 -6.65 6.92
CA ARG A 173 -15.27 -7.08 6.31
C ARG A 173 -14.10 -6.13 6.60
N ALA A 174 -14.39 -4.89 6.98
CA ALA A 174 -13.39 -3.88 7.35
C ALA A 174 -13.13 -3.80 8.87
N ALA A 175 -13.54 -4.80 9.66
CA ALA A 175 -13.29 -4.83 11.11
C ALA A 175 -11.80 -4.77 11.47
N ASN A 176 -10.94 -5.35 10.63
CA ASN A 176 -9.48 -5.33 10.77
C ASN A 176 -8.83 -4.06 10.19
N GLY A 177 -9.63 -3.11 9.71
CA GLY A 177 -9.19 -1.91 9.01
C GLY A 177 -9.23 -2.04 7.49
N VAL A 178 -8.94 -0.94 6.81
CA VAL A 178 -8.98 -0.81 5.35
C VAL A 178 -7.69 -0.17 4.85
N VAL A 179 -7.13 -0.74 3.78
CA VAL A 179 -6.04 -0.16 3.00
C VAL A 179 -6.61 0.21 1.63
N GLN A 180 -6.81 1.50 1.40
CA GLN A 180 -7.36 2.03 0.17
C GLN A 180 -6.25 2.59 -0.71
N ILE A 181 -6.16 2.07 -1.92
CA ILE A 181 -5.14 2.36 -2.90
C ILE A 181 -5.78 3.18 -4.01
N PHE A 182 -5.22 4.37 -4.25
CA PHE A 182 -5.64 5.27 -5.33
C PHE A 182 -4.58 5.22 -6.43
N THR A 183 -4.98 4.80 -7.63
CA THR A 183 -4.08 4.82 -8.79
C THR A 183 -4.01 6.21 -9.41
N LYS A 184 -2.90 6.48 -10.09
CA LYS A 184 -2.71 7.72 -10.85
C LYS A 184 -3.73 7.78 -11.98
N ARG A 185 -4.46 8.90 -12.03
CA ARG A 185 -5.42 9.20 -13.10
C ARG A 185 -4.88 10.29 -14.02
N GLY A 186 -5.35 10.28 -15.27
CA GLY A 186 -5.06 11.34 -16.23
C GLY A 186 -5.52 12.70 -15.70
N LYS A 187 -4.68 13.72 -15.86
CA LYS A 187 -4.99 15.11 -15.51
C LYS A 187 -5.12 15.92 -16.80
N GLU A 188 -6.04 16.88 -16.80
CA GLU A 188 -6.16 17.82 -17.92
C GLU A 188 -4.86 18.63 -18.06
N GLY A 189 -4.42 18.85 -19.30
CA GLY A 189 -3.22 19.61 -19.61
C GLY A 189 -2.31 18.92 -20.61
N LYS A 190 -1.05 19.36 -20.61
CA LYS A 190 -0.04 18.82 -21.54
C LYS A 190 0.31 17.38 -21.18
N PRO A 191 0.45 16.48 -22.17
CA PRO A 191 0.92 15.12 -21.91
C PRO A 191 2.26 15.14 -21.16
N SER A 192 2.35 14.38 -20.08
CA SER A 192 3.58 14.14 -19.35
C SER A 192 3.93 12.66 -19.47
N VAL A 193 5.16 12.37 -19.88
CA VAL A 193 5.66 11.00 -20.01
C VAL A 193 6.83 10.86 -19.04
N THR A 194 6.71 9.87 -18.15
CA THR A 194 7.78 9.51 -17.22
C THR A 194 8.28 8.12 -17.59
N VAL A 195 9.58 7.98 -17.76
CA VAL A 195 10.24 6.69 -18.00
C VAL A 195 11.21 6.45 -16.85
N SER A 196 11.08 5.29 -16.22
CA SER A 196 11.96 4.83 -15.15
C SER A 196 12.60 3.51 -15.57
N SER A 197 13.88 3.35 -15.24
CA SER A 197 14.63 2.10 -15.42
C SER A 197 15.35 1.79 -14.12
N GLU A 198 15.27 0.53 -13.69
CA GLU A 198 15.85 0.07 -12.45
C GLU A 198 16.51 -1.30 -12.66
N PHE A 199 17.65 -1.50 -12.01
CA PHE A 199 18.41 -2.74 -12.08
C PHE A 199 18.72 -3.20 -10.65
N ILE A 200 18.12 -4.32 -10.24
CA ILE A 200 18.27 -4.90 -8.90
C ILE A 200 18.94 -6.27 -9.04
N VAL A 201 20.01 -6.49 -8.27
CA VAL A 201 20.66 -7.81 -8.16
C VAL A 201 20.48 -8.32 -6.73
N SER A 202 19.88 -9.50 -6.59
CA SER A 202 19.74 -10.18 -5.30
C SER A 202 20.74 -11.33 -5.19
N LYS A 203 21.45 -11.41 -4.06
CA LYS A 203 22.35 -12.52 -3.74
C LYS A 203 22.12 -12.92 -2.29
N LEU A 204 22.14 -14.22 -2.03
CA LEU A 204 22.08 -14.74 -0.67
C LEU A 204 23.24 -14.17 0.16
N ARG A 205 22.92 -13.50 1.27
CA ARG A 205 23.90 -12.81 2.12
C ARG A 205 24.90 -13.79 2.73
N ASN A 206 24.42 -14.94 3.19
CA ASN A 206 25.25 -15.99 3.76
C ASN A 206 24.60 -17.36 3.55
N LYS A 207 25.38 -18.37 3.16
CA LYS A 207 24.94 -19.78 3.19
C LYS A 207 25.23 -20.32 4.58
N LEU A 208 24.26 -20.96 5.21
CA LEU A 208 24.52 -21.69 6.45
C LEU A 208 25.36 -22.91 6.11
N ASP A 209 26.41 -23.16 6.89
CA ASP A 209 27.14 -24.41 6.78
C ASP A 209 26.20 -25.56 7.15
N TYR A 210 26.07 -26.51 6.24
CA TYR A 210 25.26 -27.69 6.42
C TYR A 210 26.14 -28.92 6.29
N ASN A 211 25.73 -30.01 6.95
CA ASN A 211 26.49 -31.25 6.94
C ASN A 211 26.66 -31.75 5.49
N GLN A 212 27.91 -31.91 5.04
CA GLN A 212 28.26 -32.39 3.70
C GLN A 212 28.37 -33.92 3.58
N TYR A 213 28.06 -34.65 4.65
CA TYR A 213 28.10 -36.10 4.63
C TYR A 213 27.12 -36.69 3.58
N PRO A 214 27.58 -37.54 2.66
CA PRO A 214 26.81 -37.97 1.48
C PRO A 214 25.66 -38.94 1.83
N LEU A 215 25.60 -39.40 3.08
CA LEU A 215 24.68 -40.43 3.52
C LEU A 215 23.81 -39.91 4.68
N ARG A 216 22.56 -40.36 4.74
CA ARG A 216 21.69 -40.20 5.91
C ARG A 216 21.28 -41.57 6.41
N PHE A 217 20.97 -41.69 7.70
CA PHE A 217 20.39 -42.91 8.22
C PHE A 217 19.02 -43.16 7.57
N ALA A 218 18.74 -44.41 7.21
CA ALA A 218 17.48 -44.80 6.58
C ALA A 218 16.29 -44.70 7.56
N ASN A 219 16.55 -44.78 8.87
CA ASN A 219 15.55 -44.61 9.92
C ASN A 219 16.14 -43.88 11.15
N THR A 220 15.28 -43.64 12.14
CA THR A 220 15.63 -42.97 13.40
C THR A 220 15.93 -43.96 14.54
N THR A 221 16.05 -45.26 14.24
CA THR A 221 16.22 -46.33 15.24
C THR A 221 17.70 -46.54 15.55
N ALA A 222 18.10 -46.40 16.81
CA ALA A 222 19.51 -46.45 17.22
C ALA A 222 20.25 -47.77 16.91
N THR A 223 19.53 -48.86 16.64
CA THR A 223 20.09 -50.18 16.33
C THR A 223 20.30 -50.42 14.84
N ASP A 224 19.77 -49.56 13.97
CA ASP A 224 19.85 -49.71 12.52
C ASP A 224 20.80 -48.65 11.94
N LEU A 225 21.97 -49.13 11.49
CA LEU A 225 23.03 -48.29 10.92
C LEU A 225 22.93 -48.19 9.40
N THR A 226 21.84 -48.65 8.78
CA THR A 226 21.66 -48.55 7.33
C THR A 226 21.62 -47.10 6.87
N GLN A 227 22.35 -46.83 5.79
CA GLN A 227 22.55 -45.49 5.26
C GLN A 227 22.11 -45.42 3.80
N VAL A 228 21.38 -44.36 3.45
CA VAL A 228 20.93 -44.08 2.08
C VAL A 228 21.51 -42.75 1.60
N PRO A 229 21.65 -42.56 0.28
CA PRO A 229 22.07 -41.27 -0.27
C PRO A 229 21.22 -40.11 0.27
N ALA A 230 21.89 -39.06 0.73
CA ALA A 230 21.23 -37.82 1.11
C ALA A 230 20.86 -37.04 -0.16
N GLU A 231 19.56 -36.90 -0.44
CA GLU A 231 19.09 -35.96 -1.45
C GLU A 231 19.12 -34.56 -0.84
N ARG A 232 19.74 -33.63 -1.56
CA ARG A 232 19.95 -32.25 -1.11
C ARG A 232 19.22 -31.32 -2.06
N TYR A 233 18.41 -30.44 -1.49
CA TYR A 233 17.80 -29.33 -2.21
C TYR A 233 18.55 -28.05 -1.81
N ASP A 234 19.11 -27.35 -2.79
CA ASP A 234 19.52 -25.96 -2.61
C ASP A 234 18.21 -25.13 -2.64
N TYR A 235 17.75 -24.68 -1.47
CA TYR A 235 16.66 -23.72 -1.33
C TYR A 235 17.20 -22.31 -1.10
#